data_AF-A0A0F9W9L2-F1
#
_entry.id   AF-A0A0F9W9L2-F1
#
_cell.length_a   1.000
_cell.length_b   1.000
_cell.length_c   1.000
_cell.angle_alpha   90.00
_cell.angle_beta   90.00
_cell.angle_gamma   90.00
#
_symmetry.space_group_name_H-M   'P 1'
#
loop_
_entity.id
_entity.type
_entity.pdbx_description
1 polymer ?
#
loop_
_entity_poly.entity_id
_entity_poly.type
_entity_poly.pdbx_seq_one_letter_code
_entity_poly.pdbx_strand_id
1 'polypeptide(L)'
;MEPTQEQIKEFWEACGLHHYVSPKEKISYEDNHWIAPDGTKYSGYPPIDLNNLFKYAVPKAIRDNGLFSIDAMWRDKGIEGTCWRTTVFFSFYSEGVTEGEGNTFALALFWALWEVKEVSK
;
A
#
# COMPACT_ATOMS: atom_id res chain seq x y z
N MET A 1 -8.05 10.52 -2.76
CA MET A 1 -7.17 11.37 -1.93
C MET A 1 -5.75 10.86 -2.09
N GLU A 2 -4.75 11.73 -2.23
CA GLU A 2 -3.34 11.30 -2.24
C GLU A 2 -2.86 11.09 -0.79
N PRO A 3 -2.15 9.99 -0.46
CA PRO A 3 -1.64 9.76 0.88
C PRO A 3 -0.49 10.71 1.22
N THR A 4 -0.35 11.05 2.52
CA THR A 4 0.80 11.81 3.01
C THR A 4 2.07 10.95 3.01
N GLN A 5 3.24 11.58 3.08
CA GLN A 5 4.51 10.84 3.14
C GLN A 5 4.59 9.94 4.38
N GLU A 6 4.03 10.37 5.50
CA GLU A 6 3.94 9.58 6.73
C GLU A 6 3.04 8.34 6.55
N GLN A 7 1.90 8.48 5.87
CA GLN A 7 1.03 7.35 5.55
C GLN A 7 1.73 6.36 4.60
N ILE A 8 2.42 6.85 3.58
CA ILE A 8 3.22 6.02 2.67
C ILE A 8 4.30 5.27 3.45
N LYS A 9 5.01 5.98 4.34
CA LYS A 9 6.04 5.39 5.20
C LYS A 9 5.48 4.27 6.06
N GLU A 10 4.45 4.57 6.85
CA GLU A 10 3.84 3.62 7.78
C GLU A 10 3.27 2.41 7.04
N PHE A 11 2.65 2.63 5.88
CA PHE A 11 2.11 1.56 5.06
C PHE A 11 3.20 0.59 4.60
N TRP A 12 4.30 1.10 4.03
CA TRP A 12 5.37 0.24 3.55
C TRP A 12 6.14 -0.46 4.68
N GLU A 13 6.34 0.21 5.82
CA GLU A 13 6.89 -0.42 7.03
C GLU A 13 6.00 -1.56 7.52
N ALA A 14 4.67 -1.37 7.55
CA ALA A 14 3.72 -2.42 7.90
C ALA A 14 3.73 -3.58 6.90
N CYS A 15 4.09 -3.32 5.63
CA CYS A 15 4.28 -4.37 4.62
C CYS A 15 5.65 -5.07 4.70
N GLY A 16 6.52 -4.68 5.63
CA GLY A 16 7.84 -5.28 5.84
C GLY A 16 8.96 -4.67 4.99
N LEU A 17 8.74 -3.50 4.38
CA LEU A 17 9.83 -2.73 3.77
C LEU A 17 10.50 -1.90 4.86
N HIS A 18 11.82 -1.75 4.78
CA HIS A 18 12.59 -1.03 5.78
C HIS A 18 13.30 0.17 5.16
N HIS A 19 13.18 1.32 5.83
CA HIS A 19 13.93 2.51 5.46
C HIS A 19 15.34 2.43 6.05
N TYR A 20 16.36 2.39 5.20
CA TYR A 20 17.75 2.43 5.60
C TYR A 20 18.30 3.85 5.46
N VAL A 21 18.79 4.39 6.57
CA VAL A 21 19.55 5.64 6.61
C VAL A 21 21.00 5.27 6.87
N SER A 22 21.88 5.51 5.89
CA SER A 22 23.30 5.23 6.05
C SER A 22 23.87 6.05 7.21
N PRO A 23 24.60 5.43 8.17
CA PRO A 23 25.33 6.17 9.17
C PRO A 23 26.32 7.10 8.46
N LYS A 24 26.25 8.41 8.76
CA LYS A 24 27.01 9.49 8.13
C LYS A 24 28.53 9.33 8.28
N GLU A 25 29.15 8.44 7.53
CA GLU A 25 30.59 8.46 7.30
C GLU A 25 30.89 8.19 5.82
N LYS A 26 31.06 9.29 5.09
CA LYS A 26 31.70 9.38 3.76
C LYS A 26 30.95 8.69 2.61
N ILE A 27 30.13 9.48 1.91
CA ILE A 27 30.33 9.96 0.52
C ILE A 27 29.03 10.70 0.13
N SER A 28 29.18 11.73 -0.70
CA SER A 28 28.14 12.62 -1.21
C SER A 28 26.87 11.90 -1.71
N TYR A 29 25.72 12.51 -1.45
CA TYR A 29 24.33 12.05 -1.62
C TYR A 29 23.85 11.15 -0.48
N GLU A 30 22.86 11.63 0.25
CA GLU A 30 22.15 10.86 1.27
C GLU A 30 21.54 9.63 0.60
N ASP A 31 22.18 8.47 0.75
CA ASP A 31 21.68 7.16 0.30
C ASP A 31 20.46 6.73 1.15
N ASN A 32 19.39 7.53 1.12
CA ASN A 32 18.08 7.20 1.66
C ASN A 32 17.44 6.17 0.73
N HIS A 33 17.51 4.90 1.12
CA HIS A 33 16.94 3.83 0.33
C HIS A 33 16.01 2.95 1.15
N TRP A 34 14.94 2.50 0.50
CA TRP A 34 14.07 1.48 1.04
C TRP A 34 14.51 0.12 0.54
N ILE A 35 14.53 -0.86 1.44
CA ILE A 35 14.86 -2.24 1.14
C ILE A 35 13.60 -3.07 1.33
N ALA A 36 13.14 -3.72 0.27
CA ALA A 36 12.01 -4.65 0.30
C ALA A 36 12.41 -6.04 0.83
N PRO A 37 11.45 -6.89 1.23
CA PRO A 37 11.73 -8.23 1.73
C PRO A 37 12.54 -9.13 0.80
N ASP A 38 12.49 -8.89 -0.51
CA ASP A 38 13.23 -9.64 -1.53
C ASP A 38 14.61 -9.03 -1.86
N GLY A 39 15.02 -7.98 -1.13
CA GLY A 39 16.27 -7.27 -1.34
C GLY A 39 16.20 -6.15 -2.41
N THR A 40 15.05 -5.92 -3.05
CA THR A 40 14.86 -4.80 -3.98
C THR A 40 15.11 -3.48 -3.27
N LYS A 41 15.90 -2.59 -3.90
CA LYS A 41 16.24 -1.26 -3.37
C LYS A 41 15.49 -0.16 -4.14
N TYR A 42 14.91 0.79 -3.42
CA TYR A 42 14.29 1.98 -3.98
C TYR A 42 15.04 3.22 -3.51
N SER A 43 15.41 4.10 -4.44
CA SER A 43 15.89 5.44 -4.11
C SER A 43 14.69 6.32 -3.75
N GLY A 44 14.52 6.63 -2.46
CA GLY A 44 13.31 7.28 -1.96
C GLY A 44 12.14 6.32 -1.72
N TYR A 45 10.94 6.85 -1.49
CA TYR A 45 9.76 6.05 -1.16
C TYR A 45 9.43 5.02 -2.26
N PRO A 46 9.09 3.77 -1.89
CA PRO A 46 8.58 2.79 -2.83
C PRO A 46 7.29 3.33 -3.49
N PRO A 47 7.17 3.27 -4.82
CA PRO A 47 5.99 3.77 -5.52
C PRO A 47 4.73 2.99 -5.14
N ILE A 48 3.62 3.71 -4.95
CA ILE A 48 2.28 3.10 -4.86
C ILE A 48 1.80 2.79 -6.29
N ASP A 49 2.27 1.66 -6.79
CA ASP A 49 1.83 1.08 -8.06
C ASP A 49 1.31 -0.35 -7.85
N LEU A 50 0.57 -0.86 -8.82
CA LEU A 50 -0.01 -2.21 -8.72
C LEU A 50 1.07 -3.29 -8.56
N ASN A 51 2.24 -3.14 -9.17
CA ASN A 51 3.30 -4.15 -9.07
C ASN A 51 3.79 -4.26 -7.63
N ASN A 52 4.13 -3.14 -6.98
CA ASN A 52 4.60 -3.15 -5.60
C ASN A 52 3.49 -3.53 -4.62
N LEU A 53 2.24 -3.10 -4.86
CA LEU A 53 1.10 -3.48 -4.03
C LEU A 53 0.85 -5.00 -4.07
N PHE A 54 0.78 -5.59 -5.27
CA PHE A 54 0.59 -7.04 -5.41
C PHE A 54 1.82 -7.85 -4.98
N LYS A 55 3.02 -7.27 -5.05
CA LYS A 55 4.25 -7.95 -4.67
C LYS A 55 4.48 -7.98 -3.15
N TYR A 56 4.14 -6.91 -2.44
CA TYR A 56 4.47 -6.79 -1.00
C TYR A 56 3.24 -6.63 -0.10
N ALA A 57 2.27 -5.77 -0.48
CA ALA A 57 1.14 -5.46 0.40
C ALA A 57 0.05 -6.53 0.38
N VAL A 58 -0.34 -7.02 -0.80
CA VAL A 58 -1.36 -8.07 -0.92
C VAL A 58 -0.94 -9.37 -0.24
N PRO A 59 0.29 -9.90 -0.42
CA PRO A 59 0.73 -11.09 0.31
C PRO A 59 0.77 -10.90 1.82
N LYS A 60 1.12 -9.70 2.29
CA LYS A 60 1.05 -9.34 3.71
C LYS A 60 -0.40 -9.43 4.21
N ALA A 61 -1.35 -8.83 3.50
CA ALA A 61 -2.77 -8.86 3.87
C ALA A 61 -3.39 -10.27 3.81
N ILE A 62 -2.97 -11.12 2.86
CA ILE A 62 -3.37 -12.53 2.81
C ILE A 62 -2.92 -13.24 4.09
N ARG A 63 -1.65 -13.08 4.46
CA ARG A 63 -1.06 -13.78 5.60
C ARG A 63 -1.60 -13.28 6.93
N ASP A 64 -1.73 -11.96 7.07
CA ASP A 64 -2.01 -11.33 8.37
C ASP A 64 -3.52 -11.13 8.60
N ASN A 65 -4.32 -10.98 7.53
CA ASN A 65 -5.75 -10.62 7.61
C ASN A 65 -6.67 -11.62 6.90
N GLY A 66 -6.11 -12.56 6.13
CA GLY A 66 -6.90 -13.60 5.47
C GLY A 66 -7.66 -13.01 4.29
N LEU A 67 -7.05 -12.03 3.63
CA LEU A 67 -7.53 -11.47 2.37
C LEU A 67 -7.72 -12.59 1.35
N PHE A 68 -8.90 -12.67 0.75
CA PHE A 68 -9.23 -13.72 -0.21
C PHE A 68 -9.83 -13.19 -1.52
N SER A 69 -10.29 -11.94 -1.55
CA SER A 69 -10.77 -11.32 -2.79
C SER A 69 -10.48 -9.82 -2.84
N ILE A 70 -10.27 -9.32 -4.06
CA ILE A 70 -10.10 -7.90 -4.38
C ILE A 70 -10.97 -7.63 -5.60
N ASP A 71 -12.01 -6.81 -5.41
CA ASP A 71 -12.88 -6.37 -6.49
C ASP A 71 -12.59 -4.91 -6.83
N ALA A 72 -12.26 -4.64 -8.09
CA ALA A 72 -11.97 -3.30 -8.57
C ALA A 72 -12.98 -2.90 -9.64
N MET A 73 -13.56 -1.71 -9.49
CA MET A 73 -14.50 -1.14 -10.44
C MET A 73 -14.12 0.29 -10.79
N TRP A 74 -14.15 0.58 -12.10
CA TRP A 74 -14.13 1.94 -12.59
C TRP A 74 -15.54 2.54 -12.49
N ARG A 75 -15.65 3.74 -11.96
CA ARG A 75 -16.91 4.48 -11.81
C ARG A 75 -16.81 5.84 -12.47
N ASP A 76 -17.80 6.13 -13.30
CA ASP A 76 -18.10 7.49 -13.72
C ASP A 76 -19.03 8.13 -12.67
N LYS A 77 -18.57 9.22 -12.04
CA LYS A 77 -19.35 10.01 -11.07
C LYS A 77 -19.96 11.27 -11.71
N GLY A 78 -19.96 11.37 -13.03
CA GLY A 78 -20.52 12.50 -13.75
C GLY A 78 -19.72 13.79 -13.51
N ILE A 79 -20.35 14.80 -12.90
CA ILE A 79 -19.72 16.13 -12.67
C ILE A 79 -18.50 16.03 -11.74
N GLU A 80 -18.49 15.06 -10.82
CA GLU A 80 -17.37 14.80 -9.90
C GLU A 80 -16.18 14.10 -10.57
N GLY A 81 -16.32 13.74 -11.86
CA GLY A 81 -15.28 13.08 -12.64
C GLY A 81 -15.35 11.56 -12.57
N THR A 82 -14.21 10.90 -12.72
CA THR A 82 -14.12 9.43 -12.73
C THR A 82 -13.21 8.96 -11.60
N CYS A 83 -13.50 7.78 -11.05
CA CYS A 83 -12.67 7.19 -10.01
C CYS A 83 -12.65 5.66 -10.10
N TRP A 84 -11.65 5.07 -9.46
CA TRP A 84 -11.61 3.66 -9.13
C TRP A 84 -12.12 3.47 -7.71
N ARG A 85 -12.92 2.43 -7.51
CA ARG A 85 -13.24 1.88 -6.19
C ARG A 85 -12.72 0.46 -6.12
N THR A 86 -12.01 0.16 -5.04
CA THR A 86 -11.54 -1.19 -4.73
C THR A 86 -12.20 -1.66 -3.45
N THR A 87 -12.69 -2.88 -3.45
CA THR A 87 -13.29 -3.56 -2.29
C THR A 87 -12.41 -4.75 -1.95
N VAL A 88 -12.01 -4.87 -0.69
CA VAL A 88 -11.15 -5.95 -0.20
C VAL A 88 -11.94 -6.80 0.79
N PHE A 89 -11.93 -8.11 0.58
CA PHE A 89 -12.62 -9.09 1.41
C PHE A 89 -11.61 -9.93 2.19
N PHE A 90 -11.80 -10.06 3.49
CA PHE A 90 -10.89 -10.74 4.40
C PHE A 90 -11.65 -11.53 5.48
N SER A 91 -10.98 -12.49 6.13
CA SER A 91 -11.66 -13.55 6.90
C SER A 91 -11.01 -13.99 8.21
N PHE A 92 -9.90 -13.41 8.64
CA PHE A 92 -9.41 -13.72 9.99
C PHE A 92 -10.31 -13.09 11.05
N TYR A 93 -10.81 -13.92 11.99
CA TYR A 93 -11.74 -13.62 13.10
C TYR A 93 -13.21 -13.34 12.73
N SER A 94 -13.49 -12.66 11.61
CA SER A 94 -14.84 -12.51 11.03
C SER A 94 -14.74 -12.09 9.56
N GLU A 95 -15.77 -12.34 8.76
CA GLU A 95 -15.85 -11.77 7.41
C GLU A 95 -15.88 -10.24 7.49
N GLY A 96 -14.87 -9.61 6.90
CA GLY A 96 -14.73 -8.15 6.88
C GLY A 96 -14.61 -7.65 5.45
N VAL A 97 -15.06 -6.41 5.26
CA VAL A 97 -14.95 -5.70 3.99
C VAL A 97 -14.40 -4.30 4.24
N THR A 98 -13.39 -3.92 3.47
CA THR A 98 -12.90 -2.54 3.43
C THR A 98 -12.95 -2.02 2.00
N GLU A 99 -13.00 -0.70 1.87
CA GLU A 99 -13.13 -0.04 0.58
C GLU A 99 -12.14 1.12 0.48
N GLY A 100 -11.67 1.35 -0.73
CA GLY A 100 -10.80 2.48 -1.05
C GLY A 100 -11.19 3.10 -2.38
N GLU A 101 -11.05 4.42 -2.48
CA GLU A 101 -11.30 5.17 -3.71
C GLU A 101 -10.06 5.98 -4.13
N GLY A 102 -9.82 6.03 -5.45
CA GLY A 102 -8.66 6.72 -6.01
C GLY A 102 -8.89 7.15 -7.46
N ASN A 103 -8.09 8.10 -7.92
CA ASN A 103 -8.02 8.47 -9.35
C ASN A 103 -7.41 7.34 -10.21
N THR A 104 -6.68 6.42 -9.59
CA THR A 104 -6.10 5.24 -10.21
C THR A 104 -6.48 3.99 -9.41
N PHE A 105 -6.42 2.82 -10.06
CA PHE A 105 -6.64 1.55 -9.37
C PHE A 105 -5.61 1.34 -8.25
N ALA A 106 -4.34 1.67 -8.47
CA ALA A 106 -3.30 1.55 -7.44
C ALA A 106 -3.65 2.34 -6.17
N LEU A 107 -4.11 3.58 -6.33
CA LEU A 107 -4.50 4.42 -5.21
C LEU A 107 -5.75 3.89 -4.49
N ALA A 108 -6.75 3.42 -5.24
CA ALA A 108 -7.95 2.81 -4.66
C ALA A 108 -7.61 1.54 -3.86
N LEU A 109 -6.72 0.69 -4.38
CA LEU A 109 -6.26 -0.51 -3.71
C LEU A 109 -5.42 -0.19 -2.47
N PHE A 110 -4.53 0.81 -2.56
CA PHE A 110 -3.77 1.30 -1.40
C PHE A 110 -4.70 1.67 -0.24
N TRP A 111 -5.74 2.47 -0.49
CA TRP A 111 -6.67 2.87 0.56
C TRP A 111 -7.47 1.70 1.13
N ALA A 112 -7.92 0.77 0.28
CA ALA A 112 -8.64 -0.41 0.76
C ALA A 112 -7.75 -1.26 1.70
N LEU A 113 -6.47 -1.45 1.35
CA LEU A 113 -5.49 -2.18 2.17
C LEU A 113 -5.07 -1.40 3.43
N TRP A 114 -4.99 -0.08 3.35
CA TRP A 114 -4.75 0.78 4.52
C TRP A 114 -5.82 0.58 5.59
N GLU A 115 -7.09 0.54 5.20
CA GLU A 115 -8.19 0.29 6.13
C GLU A 115 -8.14 -1.12 6.74
N VAL A 116 -7.75 -2.16 5.97
CA VAL A 116 -7.53 -3.51 6.53
C VAL A 116 -6.51 -3.47 7.66
N LYS A 117 -5.39 -2.75 7.44
CA LYS A 117 -4.35 -2.56 8.44
C LYS A 117 -4.88 -1.84 9.69
N GLU A 118 -5.65 -0.77 9.52
CA GLU A 118 -6.17 0.00 10.67
C GLU A 118 -7.20 -0.78 11.50
N VAL A 119 -8.04 -1.60 10.86
CA VAL A 119 -9.03 -2.45 11.55
C VAL A 119 -8.40 -3.63 12.30
N SER A 120 -7.16 -4.00 11.95
CA SER A 120 -6.48 -5.18 12.50
C SER A 120 -5.47 -4.87 13.62
N LYS A 121 -5.36 -3.59 14.03
CA LYS A 121 -4.60 -3.16 15.22
C LYS A 121 -5.39 -3.42 16.50
#